data_AF-A0A1D6I4S9-F1
#
_entry.id   AF-A0A1D6I4S9-F1
#
_cell.length_a   1.000
_cell.length_b   1.000
_cell.length_c   1.000
_cell.angle_alpha   90.00
_cell.angle_beta   90.00
_cell.angle_gamma   90.00
#
_symmetry.space_group_name_H-M   'P 1'
#
loop_
_entity.id
_entity.type
_entity.pdbx_description
1 polymer ?
#
loop_
_entity_poly.entity_id
_entity_poly.type
_entity_poly.pdbx_seq_one_letter_code
_entity_poly.pdbx_strand_id
1 'polypeptide(L)'
;MMNNNSGGGAGGPGGGMGTGVGGGGDGRHDDEAALTEFLSSLMDYTPTIPDELVEHYLGRSGFHCPDLRLTRLVAVATQKFLSDIASDSLQ
;
A
#
# COMPACT_ATOMS: atom_id res chain seq x y z
N MET A 1 -6.05 -65.29 -8.68
CA MET A 1 -6.16 -65.57 -7.23
C MET A 1 -6.35 -64.24 -6.53
N MET A 2 -7.57 -64.00 -6.01
CA MET A 2 -7.82 -63.01 -4.97
C MET A 2 -6.95 -63.36 -3.77
N ASN A 3 -6.36 -62.37 -3.09
CA ASN A 3 -6.43 -62.38 -1.63
C ASN A 3 -6.29 -60.97 -1.04
N ASN A 4 -7.35 -60.58 -0.33
CA ASN A 4 -7.42 -59.51 0.63
C ASN A 4 -6.36 -59.69 1.73
N ASN A 5 -5.88 -58.59 2.31
CA ASN A 5 -5.56 -58.64 3.73
C ASN A 5 -5.92 -57.32 4.43
N SER A 6 -6.87 -57.46 5.35
CA SER A 6 -7.35 -56.46 6.28
C SER A 6 -6.48 -56.46 7.55
N GLY A 7 -6.35 -55.30 8.18
CA GLY A 7 -5.87 -55.13 9.56
C GLY A 7 -5.68 -53.63 9.81
N GLY A 8 -6.32 -52.96 10.77
CA GLY A 8 -6.83 -53.38 12.07
C GLY A 8 -5.93 -52.76 13.16
N GLY A 9 -6.44 -51.77 13.90
CA GLY A 9 -5.80 -51.18 15.09
C GLY A 9 -5.87 -49.64 15.08
N ALA A 10 -6.75 -48.96 15.82
CA ALA A 10 -6.87 -48.77 17.28
C ALA A 10 -6.07 -47.55 17.82
N GLY A 11 -6.79 -46.50 18.23
CA GLY A 11 -6.58 -45.81 19.52
C GLY A 11 -5.84 -44.46 19.59
N GLY A 12 -6.61 -43.34 19.65
CA GLY A 12 -6.42 -42.10 20.44
C GLY A 12 -5.15 -41.23 20.25
N PRO A 13 -5.00 -40.04 20.90
CA PRO A 13 -5.92 -39.21 21.70
C PRO A 13 -6.24 -37.87 20.97
N GLY A 14 -7.27 -37.08 21.31
CA GLY A 14 -7.25 -36.13 22.42
C GLY A 14 -6.93 -34.70 21.94
N GLY A 15 -7.95 -33.83 21.99
CA GLY A 15 -7.89 -32.38 22.22
C GLY A 15 -6.78 -31.55 21.53
N GLY A 16 -7.16 -30.88 20.45
CA GLY A 16 -6.52 -29.63 20.03
C GLY A 16 -7.60 -28.57 19.82
N MET A 17 -7.79 -27.69 20.80
CA MET A 17 -8.43 -26.40 20.57
C MET A 17 -7.59 -25.67 19.52
N GLY A 18 -8.09 -25.65 18.28
CA GLY A 18 -7.57 -24.78 17.24
C GLY A 18 -7.72 -23.34 17.70
N THR A 19 -6.58 -22.74 18.04
CA THR A 19 -6.36 -21.33 18.33
C THR A 19 -7.06 -20.46 17.31
N GLY A 20 -7.84 -19.50 17.82
CA GLY A 20 -8.50 -18.49 17.01
C GLY A 20 -7.50 -17.66 16.22
N VAL A 21 -7.91 -17.31 15.00
CA VAL A 21 -7.50 -16.08 14.32
C VAL A 21 -8.73 -15.59 13.57
N GLY A 22 -9.65 -14.96 14.31
CA GLY A 22 -10.64 -14.05 13.73
C GLY A 22 -10.02 -12.67 13.70
N GLY A 23 -9.13 -12.43 12.73
CA GLY A 23 -8.47 -11.15 12.51
C GLY A 23 -9.46 -10.10 12.03
N GLY A 24 -10.18 -9.48 12.98
CA GLY A 24 -10.96 -8.28 12.73
C GLY A 24 -10.03 -7.05 12.77
N GLY A 25 -9.32 -6.78 11.68
CA GLY A 25 -8.42 -5.62 11.57
C GLY A 25 -7.84 -5.33 10.18
N ASP A 26 -8.38 -5.93 9.11
CA ASP A 26 -7.73 -6.05 7.80
C ASP A 26 -7.57 -4.72 7.03
N GLY A 27 -8.58 -3.83 7.09
CA GLY A 27 -8.58 -2.63 6.22
C GLY A 27 -7.47 -1.62 6.48
N ARG A 28 -6.99 -1.47 7.74
CA ARG A 28 -5.92 -0.51 8.06
C ARG A 28 -4.55 -0.95 7.55
N HIS A 29 -4.33 -2.25 7.49
CA HIS A 29 -3.07 -2.80 6.98
C HIS A 29 -3.00 -2.70 5.46
N ASP A 30 -4.13 -2.86 4.77
CA ASP A 30 -4.21 -2.71 3.32
C ASP A 30 -3.93 -1.27 2.86
N ASP A 31 -4.45 -0.27 3.58
CA ASP A 31 -4.21 1.15 3.27
C ASP A 31 -2.71 1.53 3.42
N GLU A 32 -2.05 1.02 4.46
CA GLU A 32 -0.62 1.28 4.71
C GLU A 32 0.26 0.62 3.64
N ALA A 33 -0.08 -0.60 3.23
CA ALA A 33 0.58 -1.30 2.14
C ALA A 33 0.40 -0.55 0.81
N ALA A 34 -0.82 -0.09 0.51
CA ALA A 34 -1.13 0.67 -0.69
C ALA A 34 -0.39 2.02 -0.74
N LEU A 35 -0.31 2.73 0.39
CA LEU A 35 0.44 3.98 0.49
C LEU A 35 1.94 3.77 0.25
N THR A 36 2.50 2.71 0.84
CA THR A 36 3.92 2.38 0.67
C THR A 36 4.25 2.07 -0.78
N GLU A 37 3.39 1.31 -1.46
CA GLU A 37 3.53 1.00 -2.88
C GLU A 37 3.42 2.27 -3.74
N PHE A 38 2.45 3.14 -3.43
CA PHE A 38 2.30 4.42 -4.11
C PHE A 38 3.57 5.29 -3.98
N LEU A 39 4.09 5.48 -2.77
CA LEU A 39 5.32 6.25 -2.56
C LEU A 39 6.53 5.63 -3.26
N SER A 40 6.58 4.29 -3.36
CA SER A 40 7.64 3.58 -4.08
C SER A 40 7.54 3.87 -5.59
N SER A 41 6.34 3.84 -6.16
CA SER A 41 6.12 4.18 -7.58
C SER A 41 6.53 5.61 -7.95
N LEU A 42 6.52 6.55 -6.99
CA LEU A 42 6.95 7.93 -7.23
C LEU A 42 8.46 8.05 -7.51
N MET A 43 9.29 7.07 -7.16
CA MET A 43 10.71 7.11 -7.52
C MET A 43 10.97 6.95 -9.02
N ASP A 44 10.05 6.33 -9.75
CA ASP A 44 10.18 6.13 -11.20
C ASP A 44 9.23 7.02 -12.02
N TYR A 45 8.32 7.74 -11.35
CA TYR A 45 7.40 8.66 -11.99
C TYR A 45 7.99 10.06 -12.17
N THR A 46 7.87 10.62 -13.38
CA THR A 46 8.23 12.01 -13.67
C THR A 46 6.96 12.86 -13.79
N PRO A 47 6.57 13.63 -12.76
CA PRO A 47 5.39 14.49 -12.82
C PRO A 47 5.56 15.61 -13.86
N THR A 48 4.44 16.10 -14.40
CA THR A 48 4.39 17.28 -15.28
C THR A 48 5.00 18.56 -14.66
N ILE A 49 4.98 18.68 -13.33
CA ILE A 49 5.62 19.78 -12.62
C ILE A 49 7.08 19.37 -12.35
N PRO A 50 8.09 20.13 -12.81
CA PRO A 50 9.50 19.80 -12.59
C PRO A 50 9.89 19.76 -11.12
N ASP A 51 10.82 18.86 -10.77
CA ASP A 51 11.27 18.63 -9.39
C ASP A 51 11.94 19.91 -8.81
N GLU A 52 12.72 20.65 -9.62
CA GLU A 52 13.40 21.88 -9.17
C GLU A 52 12.41 22.98 -8.78
N LEU A 53 11.25 23.02 -9.45
CA LEU A 53 10.20 23.99 -9.14
C LEU A 53 9.62 23.69 -7.76
N VAL A 54 9.35 22.42 -7.48
CA VAL A 54 8.83 21.99 -6.19
C VAL A 54 9.87 22.24 -5.09
N GLU A 55 11.12 21.89 -5.31
CA GLU A 55 12.22 22.15 -4.36
C GLU A 55 12.37 23.65 -4.06
N HIS A 56 12.26 24.51 -5.06
CA HIS A 56 12.31 25.96 -4.86
C HIS A 56 11.15 26.45 -3.97
N TYR A 57 9.91 25.99 -4.23
CA TYR A 57 8.76 26.39 -3.41
C TYR A 57 8.78 25.80 -2.00
N LEU A 58 9.26 24.57 -1.83
CA LEU A 58 9.50 23.95 -0.54
C LEU A 58 10.60 24.68 0.23
N GLY A 59 11.72 25.00 -0.41
CA GLY A 59 12.80 25.78 0.19
C GLY A 59 12.33 27.17 0.64
N ARG A 60 11.47 27.81 -0.17
CA ARG A 60 10.86 29.10 0.18
C ARG A 60 9.90 29.02 1.37
N SER A 61 9.25 27.89 1.61
CA SER A 61 8.44 27.66 2.81
C SER A 61 9.25 27.23 4.04
N GLY A 62 10.57 27.03 3.88
CA GLY A 62 11.48 26.57 4.94
C GLY A 62 11.53 25.05 5.08
N PHE A 63 11.00 24.30 4.10
CA PHE A 63 11.05 22.84 4.07
C PHE A 63 12.08 22.37 3.04
N HIS A 64 13.06 21.60 3.49
CA HIS A 64 14.04 21.00 2.60
C HIS A 64 14.16 19.51 2.93
N CYS A 65 13.83 18.66 1.97
CA CYS A 65 13.91 17.22 2.11
C CYS A 65 14.67 16.65 0.91
N PRO A 66 15.71 15.84 1.13
CA PRO A 66 16.45 15.19 0.05
C PRO A 66 15.70 13.99 -0.55
N ASP A 67 14.53 13.62 -0.02
CA ASP A 67 13.75 12.49 -0.53
C ASP A 67 12.92 12.92 -1.75
N LEU A 68 13.33 12.42 -2.92
CA LEU A 68 12.67 12.69 -4.20
C LEU A 68 11.21 12.25 -4.22
N ARG A 69 10.83 11.23 -3.44
CA ARG A 69 9.44 10.76 -3.34
C ARG A 69 8.54 11.84 -2.75
N LEU A 70 9.04 12.60 -1.78
CA LEU A 70 8.32 13.71 -1.15
C LEU A 70 8.14 14.87 -2.13
N THR A 71 9.20 15.23 -2.86
CA THR A 71 9.13 16.24 -3.92
C THR A 71 8.08 15.87 -4.97
N ARG A 72 8.10 14.63 -5.45
CA ARG A 72 7.15 14.15 -6.47
C ARG A 72 5.75 13.96 -5.94
N LEU A 73 5.59 13.57 -4.68
CA LEU A 73 4.28 13.51 -4.01
C LEU A 73 3.61 14.88 -4.02
N VAL A 74 4.34 15.93 -3.65
CA VAL A 74 3.83 17.31 -3.67
C VAL A 74 3.48 17.75 -5.09
N ALA A 75 4.29 17.38 -6.08
CA ALA A 75 4.00 17.65 -7.49
C ALA A 75 2.67 17.01 -7.92
N VAL A 76 2.48 15.71 -7.65
CA VAL A 76 1.28 14.95 -8.00
C VAL A 76 0.05 15.48 -7.25
N ALA A 77 0.18 15.79 -5.95
CA ALA A 77 -0.90 16.37 -5.16
C ALA A 77 -1.36 17.71 -5.72
N THR A 78 -0.40 18.56 -6.14
CA THR A 78 -0.69 19.86 -6.77
C THR A 78 -1.41 19.68 -8.11
N GLN A 79 -0.98 18.72 -8.92
CA GLN A 79 -1.64 18.39 -10.19
C GLN A 79 -3.06 17.90 -9.97
N LYS A 80 -3.27 16.99 -9.01
CA LYS A 80 -4.60 16.50 -8.65
C LYS A 80 -5.49 17.65 -8.19
N PHE A 81 -4.98 18.53 -7.34
CA PHE A 81 -5.71 19.71 -6.86
C PHE A 81 -6.16 20.63 -8.02
N LEU A 82 -5.28 20.91 -8.98
CA LEU A 82 -5.63 21.71 -10.14
C LEU A 82 -6.66 21.01 -11.04
N SER A 83 -6.51 19.70 -11.24
CA SER A 83 -7.46 18.88 -12.01
C SER A 83 -8.85 18.86 -11.37
N ASP A 84 -8.92 18.79 -10.04
CA ASP A 84 -10.20 18.85 -9.31
C ASP A 84 -10.87 20.21 -9.51
N ILE A 85 -10.13 21.32 -9.32
CA ILE A 85 -10.66 22.67 -9.55
C ILE A 85 -11.16 22.84 -10.99
N ALA A 86 -10.39 22.37 -11.96
CA ALA A 86 -10.77 22.44 -13.36
C ALA A 86 -12.03 21.61 -13.66
N SER A 87 -12.16 20.44 -13.04
CA SER A 87 -13.33 19.57 -13.16
C SER A 87 -14.57 20.20 -12.54
N ASP A 88 -14.43 20.79 -11.34
CA ASP A 88 -15.50 21.52 -10.66
C ASP A 88 -15.95 22.76 -11.44
N SER A 89 -15.01 23.45 -12.09
CA SER A 89 -15.30 24.66 -12.88
C SER A 89 -15.94 24.38 -14.24
N LEU A 90 -15.86 23.14 -14.73
CA LEU A 90 -16.44 22.72 -16.01
C LEU A 90 -17.93 22.37 -15.89
N GLN A 91 -18.41 22.07 -14.69
CA GLN A 91 -19.80 21.72 -14.40
C GLN A 91 -20.70 22.96 -14.25
#